data_AF-A0A6G6WP05-F1
#
_entry.id   AF-A0A6G6WP05-F1
#
_cell.length_a   1.000
_cell.length_b   1.000
_cell.length_c   1.000
_cell.angle_alpha   90.00
_cell.angle_beta   90.00
_cell.angle_gamma   90.00
#
_symmetry.space_group_name_H-M   'P 1'
#
loop_
_entity.id
_entity.type
_entity.pdbx_description
1 polymer ?
#
loop_
_entity_poly.entity_id
_entity_poly.type
_entity_poly.pdbx_seq_one_letter_code
_entity_poly.pdbx_strand_id
1 'polypeptide(L)' 'MITTQFIVTALVLAGALAVIARMVIIEKRPRSDLNPRLLPTTPVMIICAFVALLALVHLVNMAGVHTGR' A
#
# COMPACT_ATOMS: atom_id res chain seq x y z
N MET A 1 -5.50 22.42 -3.72
CA MET A 1 -6.97 22.34 -3.68
C MET A 1 -7.33 20.87 -3.51
N ILE A 2 -8.26 20.51 -2.61
CA ILE A 2 -8.68 19.11 -2.45
C ILE A 2 -9.57 18.75 -3.64
N THR A 3 -9.01 18.00 -4.59
CA THR A 3 -9.72 17.49 -5.76
C THR A 3 -10.15 16.04 -5.53
N THR A 4 -11.08 15.53 -6.33
CA THR A 4 -11.47 14.11 -6.30
C THR A 4 -10.26 13.20 -6.49
N GLN A 5 -9.33 13.57 -7.38
CA GLN A 5 -8.10 12.80 -7.61
C GLN A 5 -7.21 12.75 -6.38
N PHE A 6 -7.11 13.88 -5.65
CA PHE A 6 -6.38 13.92 -4.38
C PHE A 6 -6.98 12.96 -3.34
N ILE A 7 -8.30 12.99 -3.18
CA ILE A 7 -9.02 12.11 -2.23
C ILE A 7 -8.84 10.64 -2.61
N VAL A 8 -9.04 10.29 -3.88
CA VAL A 8 -8.89 8.91 -4.36
C VAL A 8 -7.46 8.42 -4.14
N THR A 9 -6.45 9.23 -4.45
CA THR A 9 -5.05 8.86 -4.26
C THR A 9 -4.71 8.67 -2.79
N ALA A 10 -5.23 9.52 -1.90
CA ALA A 10 -5.07 9.37 -0.46
C ALA A 10 -5.73 8.08 0.07
N LEU A 11 -6.92 7.72 -0.43
CA LEU A 11 -7.59 6.47 -0.07
C LEU A 11 -6.84 5.24 -0.60
N VAL A 12 -6.28 5.30 -1.81
CA VAL A 12 -5.43 4.23 -2.36
C VAL A 12 -4.18 4.03 -1.50
N LEU A 13 -3.51 5.13 -1.10
CA LEU A 13 -2.37 5.06 -0.20
C LEU A 13 -2.75 4.43 1.14
N ALA A 14 -3.83 4.91 1.77
CA ALA A 14 -4.32 4.37 3.04
C ALA A 14 -4.67 2.88 2.94
N GLY A 15 -5.36 2.47 1.87
CA GLY A 15 -5.71 1.07 1.60
C GLY A 15 -4.48 0.19 1.42
N ALA A 16 -3.48 0.63 0.64
CA ALA A 16 -2.24 -0.11 0.44
C ALA A 16 -1.48 -0.30 1.76
N LEU A 17 -1.37 0.75 2.59
CA LEU A 17 -0.75 0.68 3.91
C LEU A 17 -1.51 -0.26 4.87
N ALA A 18 -2.85 -0.23 4.84
CA ALA A 18 -3.68 -1.12 5.65
C ALA A 18 -3.48 -2.60 5.27
N VAL A 19 -3.38 -2.90 3.97
CA VAL A 19 -3.08 -4.26 3.50
C VAL A 19 -1.69 -4.69 3.94
N ILE A 20 -0.67 -3.85 3.77
CA ILE A 20 0.70 -4.15 4.24
C ILE A 20 0.70 -4.43 5.74
N ALA A 21 0.12 -3.55 6.55
CA ALA A 21 0.03 -3.72 7.99
C ALA A 21 -0.65 -5.04 8.36
N ARG A 22 -1.74 -5.40 7.66
CA ARG A 22 -2.43 -6.67 7.86
C ARG A 22 -1.56 -7.87 7.50
N MET A 23 -0.84 -7.82 6.38
CA MET A 23 0.06 -8.90 5.96
C MET A 23 1.22 -9.07 6.94
N VAL A 24 1.80 -7.98 7.45
CA VAL A 24 2.84 -8.03 8.49
C VAL A 24 2.32 -8.68 9.77
N ILE A 25 1.09 -8.35 10.20
CA ILE A 25 0.46 -8.99 11.37
C ILE A 25 0.25 -10.49 11.13
N ILE A 26 -0.19 -10.87 9.93
CA ILE A 26 -0.42 -12.26 9.55
C ILE A 26 0.90 -13.06 9.55
N GLU A 27 1.97 -12.48 9.01
CA GLU A 27 3.28 -13.12 8.92
C GLU A 27 3.91 -13.33 10.31
N LYS A 28 3.73 -12.37 11.22
CA LYS A 28 4.24 -12.45 12.60
C LYS A 28 3.42 -13.37 13.50
N ARG A 29 2.19 -13.73 13.13
CA ARG A 29 1.37 -14.66 13.93
C ARG A 29 1.89 -16.10 13.78
N PRO A 30 2.06 -16.84 14.89
CA PRO A 30 2.37 -18.26 14.85
C PRO A 30 1.38 -19.00 13.96
N ARG A 31 1.88 -19.93 13.15
CA ARG A 31 1.02 -20.78 12.32
C ARG A 31 0.28 -21.77 13.23
N SER A 32 -1.04 -21.87 13.05
CA SER A 32 -1.89 -22.87 13.73
C SER A 32 -1.82 -24.25 13.07
N ASP A 33 -1.41 -24.31 11.82
CA ASP A 33 -1.31 -25.53 11.02
C ASP A 33 -0.13 -25.44 10.03
N LEU A 34 0.25 -26.59 9.45
CA LEU A 34 1.28 -26.67 8.41
C LEU A 34 0.72 -26.46 6.99
N ASN A 35 -0.57 -26.15 6.84
CA ASN A 35 -1.14 -25.98 5.50
C ASN A 35 -0.55 -24.71 4.85
N PRO A 36 -0.18 -24.79 3.56
CA PRO A 36 0.27 -23.61 2.85
C PRO A 36 -0.86 -22.58 2.79
N ARG A 37 -0.52 -21.31 3.07
CA ARG A 37 -1.48 -20.20 2.94
C ARG A 37 -1.80 -20.00 1.45
N LEU A 38 -3.09 -19.90 1.11
CA LEU A 38 -3.55 -19.62 -0.26
C LEU A 38 -3.07 -18.25 -0.78
N LEU A 39 -2.93 -17.28 0.14
CA LEU A 39 -2.47 -15.93 -0.17
C LEU A 39 -0.99 -15.80 0.21
N PRO A 40 -0.07 -15.62 -0.77
CA PRO A 40 1.32 -15.40 -0.48
C PRO A 40 1.51 -13.96 0.03
N THR A 41 1.80 -13.82 1.32
CA THR A 41 1.91 -12.54 2.03
C THR A 41 3.01 -11.64 1.44
N THR A 42 4.18 -12.20 1.14
CA THR A 42 5.34 -11.43 0.64
C THR A 42 5.07 -10.77 -0.73
N PRO A 43 4.60 -11.48 -1.77
CA PRO A 43 4.19 -10.85 -3.03
C PRO A 43 3.12 -9.76 -2.86
N VAL A 44 2.12 -10.00 -1.99
CA VAL A 44 1.07 -9.02 -1.71
C VAL A 44 1.68 -7.75 -1.09
N MET A 45 2.59 -7.89 -0.13
CA MET A 45 3.29 -6.75 0.47
C MET A 45 4.12 -5.99 -0.56
N ILE A 46 4.82 -6.66 -1.46
CA ILE A 46 5.62 -6.02 -2.52
C ILE A 46 4.73 -5.19 -3.46
N ILE A 47 3.63 -5.77 -3.93
CA ILE A 47 2.68 -5.09 -4.82
C ILE A 47 2.08 -3.86 -4.11
N CYS A 48 1.62 -4.03 -2.87
CA CYS A 48 1.06 -2.92 -2.11
C CYS A 48 2.11 -1.84 -1.80
N ALA A 49 3.37 -2.21 -1.54
CA ALA A 49 4.44 -1.25 -1.32
C ALA A 49 4.74 -0.42 -2.57
N PHE A 50 4.74 -1.05 -3.74
CA PHE A 50 4.87 -0.36 -5.02
C PHE A 50 3.70 0.61 -5.27
N VAL A 51 2.47 0.15 -5.05
CA VAL A 51 1.26 1.01 -5.17
C VAL A 51 1.32 2.18 -4.19
N ALA A 52 1.72 1.94 -2.93
CA ALA A 52 1.87 2.98 -1.92
C ALA A 52 2.92 4.04 -2.33
N LEU A 53 4.06 3.60 -2.88
CA LEU A 53 5.09 4.49 -3.39
C LEU A 53 4.55 5.39 -4.52
N LEU A 54 3.85 4.80 -5.50
CA LEU A 54 3.26 5.55 -6.60
C LEU A 54 2.20 6.55 -6.12
N ALA A 55 1.32 6.14 -5.22
CA ALA A 55 0.28 7.00 -4.66
C ALA A 55 0.89 8.16 -3.86
N LEU A 56 1.96 7.90 -3.09
CA LEU A 56 2.70 8.92 -2.37
C LEU A 56 3.34 9.94 -3.32
N VAL A 57 4.06 9.48 -4.34
CA VAL A 57 4.67 10.35 -5.36
C VAL A 57 3.59 11.19 -6.06
N HIS A 58 2.46 10.58 -6.39
CA HIS A 58 1.35 11.29 -7.04
C HIS A 58 0.73 12.37 -6.12
N LEU A 59 0.58 12.10 -4.82
CA LEU A 59 0.13 13.10 -3.84
C LEU A 59 1.12 14.27 -3.72
N VAL A 60 2.41 13.98 -3.66
CA VAL A 60 3.48 15.00 -3.59
C VAL A 60 3.46 15.89 -4.83
N ASN A 61 3.30 15.31 -6.01
CA ASN A 61 3.14 16.04 -7.27
C ASN A 61 1.90 16.95 -7.27
N MET A 62 0.75 16.46 -6.79
CA MET A 62 -0.47 17.27 -6.66
C MET A 62 -0.35 18.37 -5.61
N ALA A 63 0.54 18.22 -4.62
CA ALA A 63 0.84 19.23 -3.63
C ALA A 63 1.76 20.36 -4.17
N GLY A 64 2.18 20.28 -5.44
CA GLY A 64 3.01 21.29 -6.09
C GLY A 64 4.51 21.00 -6.05
N VAL A 65 4.92 19.83 -5.56
CA VAL A 65 6.32 19.39 -5.58
C VAL A 65 6.50 18.47 -6.78
N HIS A 66 7.07 18.98 -7.86
CA HIS A 66 7.35 18.19 -9.06
C HIS A 66 8.54 17.26 -8.82
N THR A 67 8.27 15.95 -8.80
CA THR A 67 9.29 14.89 -8.64
C THR A 67 9.99 14.52 -9.95
N GLY A 68 9.72 15.26 -11.04
CA GLY A 68 10.28 15.06 -12.38
C GLY A 68 10.60 16.40 -13.05
N ARG A 69 11.38 16.37 -14.15
CA ARG A 69 11.66 17.54 -14.99
C ARG A 69 10.57 17.72 -16.04
#